data_AF-A0A5Q4GTJ5-F1
#
_entry.id   AF-A0A5Q4GTJ5-F1
#
_cell.length_a   1.000
_cell.length_b   1.000
_cell.length_c   1.000
_cell.angle_alpha   90.00
_cell.angle_beta   90.00
_cell.angle_gamma   90.00
#
_symmetry.space_group_name_H-M   'P 1'
#
loop_
_entity.id
_entity.type
_entity.pdbx_description
1 polymer ?
#
loop_
_entity_poly.entity_id
_entity_poly.type
_entity_poly.pdbx_seq_one_letter_code
_entity_poly.pdbx_strand_id
1 'polypeptide(L)' 'MPKALCLTGLAISAILFLIFLIDLIPSPLSPFRGASKLMDIAFILCSLGLAWLSWTTWKEQA' A
#
# COMPACT_ATOMS: atom_id res chain seq x y z
N MET A 1 20.34 -5.43 8.24
CA MET A 1 19.75 -4.25 8.92
C MET A 1 18.23 -4.39 8.93
N PRO A 2 17.65 -5.02 9.95
CA PRO A 2 16.22 -5.34 9.98
C PRO A 2 15.30 -4.09 9.87
N LYS A 3 15.75 -2.94 10.39
CA LYS A 3 15.04 -1.65 10.26
C LYS A 3 14.87 -1.16 8.83
N ALA A 4 15.86 -1.40 7.96
CA ALA A 4 15.79 -0.99 6.56
C ALA A 4 14.67 -1.76 5.84
N LEU A 5 14.50 -3.05 6.13
CA LEU A 5 13.44 -3.87 5.55
C LEU A 5 12.05 -3.36 5.96
N CYS A 6 11.83 -3.02 7.23
CA CYS A 6 10.55 -2.45 7.67
C CYS A 6 10.24 -1.09 7.02
N LEU A 7 11.26 -0.23 6.85
CA LEU A 7 11.13 1.03 6.10
C LEU A 7 10.78 0.80 4.63
N THR A 8 11.39 -0.20 3.98
CA THR A 8 11.02 -0.55 2.60
C THR A 8 9.58 -1.05 2.51
N GLY A 9 9.13 -1.86 3.48
CA GLY A 9 7.74 -2.32 3.56
C GLY A 9 6.75 -1.16 3.70
N LEU A 10 7.07 -0.17 4.53
CA LEU A 10 6.28 1.07 4.66
C LEU A 10 6.27 1.91 3.38
N ALA A 11 7.41 2.03 2.70
CA ALA A 11 7.47 2.77 1.44
C ALA A 11 6.63 2.09 0.35
N ILE A 12 6.75 0.77 0.22
CA ILE A 12 5.98 -0.03 -0.74
C ILE A 12 4.48 0.06 -0.42
N SER A 13 4.08 -0.07 0.85
CA SER A 13 2.67 0.03 1.21
C SER A 13 2.08 1.40 0.89
N ALA A 14 2.82 2.49 1.11
CA ALA A 14 2.39 3.83 0.76
C ALA A 14 2.18 4.00 -0.75
N ILE A 15 3.12 3.51 -1.57
CA ILE A 15 3.01 3.57 -3.04
C ILE A 15 1.80 2.76 -3.52
N LEU A 16 1.62 1.53 -3.03
CA LEU A 16 0.48 0.69 -3.40
C LEU A 16 -0.84 1.35 -3.01
N PHE A 17 -0.94 1.86 -1.78
CA PHE A 17 -2.14 2.54 -1.31
C PHE A 17 -2.51 3.70 -2.24
N LEU A 18 -1.55 4.56 -2.60
CA LEU A 18 -1.80 5.69 -3.49
C LEU A 18 -2.23 5.26 -4.90
N ILE A 19 -1.55 4.29 -5.50
CA ILE A 19 -1.87 3.81 -6.85
C ILE A 19 -3.31 3.27 -6.91
N PHE A 20 -3.67 2.40 -5.97
CA PHE A 20 -5.00 1.77 -5.97
C PHE A 20 -6.10 2.69 -5.46
N LEU A 21 -5.78 3.65 -4.58
CA LEU A 21 -6.73 4.70 -4.18
C LEU A 21 -7.08 5.62 -5.35
N ILE A 22 -6.08 5.97 -6.18
CA ILE A 22 -6.29 6.75 -7.40
C ILE A 22 -7.07 5.92 -8.44
N ASP A 23 -6.82 4.62 -8.56
CA ASP A 23 -7.53 3.76 -9.52
C ASP A 23 -9.01 3.53 -9.15
N LEU A 24 -9.34 3.57 -7.85
CA LEU A 24 -10.70 3.37 -7.34
C LEU A 24 -11.73 4.35 -7.94
N ILE A 25 -11.30 5.55 -8.31
CA ILE A 25 -12.11 6.56 -9.00
C ILE A 25 -11.68 6.60 -10.47
N PRO A 26 -12.50 6.10 -11.41
CA PRO A 26 -12.15 6.09 -12.82
C PRO A 26 -11.89 7.51 -13.35
N SER A 27 -10.65 7.79 -13.71
CA SER A 27 -10.18 9.07 -14.20
C SER A 27 -9.10 8.87 -15.27
N PRO A 28 -8.78 9.89 -16.07
CA PRO A 28 -7.64 9.83 -17.01
C PRO A 28 -6.30 9.55 -16.31
N LEU A 29 -6.21 9.82 -15.01
CA LEU A 29 -5.04 9.57 -14.17
C LEU A 29 -5.00 8.15 -13.58
N SER A 30 -6.09 7.36 -13.72
CA SER A 30 -6.21 6.03 -13.15
C SER A 30 -5.28 5.04 -13.87
N PRO A 31 -4.26 4.49 -13.19
CA PRO A 31 -3.23 3.67 -13.81
C PRO A 31 -3.75 2.43 -14.54
N PHE A 32 -4.80 1.81 -14.01
CA PHE A 32 -5.45 0.61 -14.54
C PHE A 32 -6.84 0.90 -15.11
N ARG A 33 -7.20 2.19 -15.27
CA ARG A 33 -8.46 2.66 -15.86
C ARG A 33 -9.71 2.13 -15.13
N GLY A 34 -9.59 1.80 -13.84
CA GLY A 34 -10.69 1.25 -13.04
C GLY A 34 -11.14 -0.13 -13.52
N ALA A 35 -10.21 -0.98 -13.99
CA ALA A 35 -10.51 -2.29 -14.57
C ALA A 35 -11.26 -3.22 -13.60
N SER A 36 -10.96 -3.14 -12.29
CA SER A 36 -11.65 -3.95 -11.27
C SER A 36 -11.65 -3.25 -9.92
N LYS A 37 -12.80 -2.68 -9.54
CA LYS A 37 -12.98 -2.07 -8.22
C LYS A 37 -12.72 -3.04 -7.06
N LEU A 38 -12.97 -4.33 -7.26
CA LEU A 38 -12.71 -5.36 -6.24
C LEU A 38 -11.20 -5.54 -6.01
N MET A 39 -10.40 -5.48 -7.07
CA MET A 39 -8.94 -5.49 -6.97
C MET A 39 -8.45 -4.25 -6.22
N ASP A 40 -8.93 -3.07 -6.59
CA ASP A 40 -8.49 -1.81 -5.95
C ASP A 40 -8.79 -1.81 -4.45
N ILE A 41 -10.00 -2.21 -4.06
CA ILE A 41 -10.39 -2.33 -2.65
C ILE A 41 -9.53 -3.37 -1.92
N ALA A 42 -9.29 -4.53 -2.54
CA ALA A 42 -8.46 -5.57 -1.93
C ALA A 42 -7.02 -5.08 -1.68
N PHE A 43 -6.40 -4.44 -2.67
CA PHE A 43 -5.05 -3.90 -2.54
C PHE A 43 -4.97 -2.72 -1.56
N ILE A 44 -6.00 -1.87 -1.49
CA ILE A 44 -6.10 -0.85 -0.45
C ILE A 44 -6.06 -1.50 0.94
N LEU A 45 -6.89 -2.52 1.19
CA LEU A 45 -6.91 -3.22 2.49
C LEU A 45 -5.57 -3.92 2.79
N CYS A 46 -4.98 -4.62 1.82
CA CYS A 46 -3.69 -5.28 1.98
C CYS A 46 -2.56 -4.27 2.24
N SER A 47 -2.56 -3.13 1.57
CA SER A 47 -1.54 -2.08 1.78
C SER A 47 -1.64 -1.45 3.17
N LEU A 48 -2.86 -1.23 3.69
CA LEU A 48 -3.07 -0.79 5.07
C LEU A 48 -2.56 -1.84 6.08
N GLY A 49 -2.84 -3.12 5.82
CA GLY A 49 -2.32 -4.22 6.63
C GLY A 49 -0.78 -4.28 6.62
N LEU A 50 -0.16 -4.15 5.45
CA LEU A 50 1.29 -4.13 5.30
C LEU A 50 1.91 -2.92 6.02
N ALA A 51 1.29 -1.73 5.92
CA ALA A 51 1.72 -0.54 6.62
C ALA A 51 1.68 -0.74 8.14
N TRP A 52 0.59 -1.32 8.66
CA TRP A 52 0.43 -1.59 10.08
C TRP A 52 1.49 -2.57 10.59
N LEU A 53 1.65 -3.72 9.94
CA LEU A 53 2.66 -4.72 10.30
C LEU A 53 4.08 -4.16 10.22
N SER A 54 4.40 -3.43 9.15
CA SER A 54 5.73 -2.83 8.98
C SER A 54 6.02 -1.77 10.04
N TRP A 55 5.02 -0.98 10.43
CA TRP A 55 5.14 0.05 11.47
C TRP A 55 5.31 -0.56 12.87
N THR A 56 4.50 -1.57 13.22
CA THR A 56 4.60 -2.21 14.54
C THR A 56 5.96 -2.90 14.70
N THR A 57 6.39 -3.68 13.70
CA THR A 57 7.70 -4.34 13.73
C THR A 57 8.85 -3.33 13.73
N TRP A 58 8.75 -2.21 13.01
CA TRP A 58 9.78 -1.17 13.04
C TRP A 58 9.97 -0.57 14.44
N LYS A 59 8.87 -0.35 15.18
CA LYS A 59 8.92 0.14 16.56
C LYS A 59 9.49 -0.88 17.55
N GLU A 60 9.32 -2.17 17.29
CA GLU A 60 9.82 -3.25 18.15
C GLU A 60 11.32 -3.53 17.96
N GLN A 61 11.89 -3.12 16.83
CA GLN A 61 13.30 -3.32 16.54
C GLN A 61 14.18 -2.35 17.35
N ALA A 62 14.93 -2.89 18.32
CA ALA A 62 15.94 -2.17 19.11
C ALA A 62 17.04 -1.53 18.24
#